data_AF-D1CSM5-F1
#
_entry.id   AF-D1CSM5-F1
#
_cell.length_a   1.000
_cell.length_b   1.000
_cell.length_c   1.000
_cell.angle_alpha   90.00
_cell.angle_beta   90.00
_cell.angle_gamma   90.00
#
_symmetry.space_group_name_H-M   'P 1'
#
loop_
_entity.id
_entity.type
_entity.pdbx_description
1 polymer ?
#
loop_
_entity_poly.entity_id
_entity_poly.type
_entity_poly.pdbx_seq_one_letter_code
_entity_poly.pdbx_strand_id
1 'polypeptide(L)'
;LVAVVCRSSDVSWGNYQNVFDTIYDLLIVRWDKVAGSLCLFASDYDALRSEKLAKAITDNDTTLVSGTPIFNILNNVELPLVKSLGSSRIGAISFTSYFGPNVTEGLASIEKAESTLNNLACLGYEDGERVLWGGTQRRGKVWQQKAGSISDWIEWTSATWAKVTSDVESDSNIVRDFLRPERMTKSHAAWPIAAQWGEQAQTRFNDKQYVVFGSLEVPVFAVDLKLGDVGPYGEIVFRIESDEATSEYRLVISDEIPGGYRHDHLSGPTVFFRYG
;
A
#
# COMPACT_ATOMS: atom_id res chain seq x y z
N LEU A 1 1.26 -14.97 -22.24
CA LEU A 1 -0.12 -15.45 -22.46
C LEU A 1 -1.05 -14.62 -21.59
N VAL A 2 -2.14 -14.10 -22.17
CA VAL A 2 -3.27 -13.53 -21.44
C VAL A 2 -4.50 -14.31 -21.87
N ALA A 3 -5.23 -14.89 -20.93
CA ALA A 3 -6.40 -15.69 -21.21
C ALA A 3 -7.52 -15.38 -20.20
N VAL A 4 -8.76 -15.46 -20.67
CA VAL A 4 -9.95 -15.43 -19.82
C VAL A 4 -10.61 -16.80 -19.93
N VAL A 5 -10.75 -17.47 -18.80
CA VAL A 5 -11.37 -18.79 -18.71
C VAL A 5 -12.79 -18.61 -18.19
N CYS A 6 -13.78 -18.96 -19.00
CA CYS A 6 -15.17 -19.01 -18.57
C CYS A 6 -15.48 -20.38 -17.98
N ARG A 7 -16.04 -20.40 -16.77
CA ARG A 7 -16.51 -21.64 -16.12
C ARG A 7 -17.86 -21.42 -15.46
N SER A 8 -18.62 -22.50 -15.33
CA SER A 8 -19.87 -22.54 -14.59
C SER A 8 -19.62 -23.14 -13.21
N SER A 9 -20.22 -22.59 -12.16
CA SER A 9 -20.22 -23.17 -10.81
C SER A 9 -21.60 -23.10 -10.18
N ASP A 10 -21.87 -23.96 -9.19
CA ASP A 10 -23.08 -23.85 -8.37
C ASP A 10 -23.11 -22.49 -7.65
N VAL A 11 -24.31 -21.95 -7.46
CA VAL A 11 -24.49 -20.71 -6.72
C VAL A 11 -24.14 -20.89 -5.23
N SER A 12 -23.45 -19.92 -4.65
CA SER A 12 -22.97 -20.01 -3.25
C SER A 12 -24.05 -19.77 -2.18
N TRP A 13 -25.21 -19.23 -2.56
CA TRP A 13 -26.28 -18.77 -1.64
C TRP A 13 -27.50 -19.72 -1.57
N GLY A 14 -27.45 -20.87 -2.23
CA GLY A 14 -28.49 -21.89 -2.13
C GLY A 14 -28.19 -23.14 -2.95
N ASN A 15 -29.04 -24.15 -2.84
CA ASN A 15 -28.90 -25.38 -3.60
C ASN A 15 -30.01 -25.46 -4.65
N TYR A 16 -29.66 -25.13 -5.89
CA TYR A 16 -30.57 -25.11 -7.02
C TYR A 16 -30.00 -25.99 -8.14
N GLN A 17 -30.84 -26.82 -8.75
CA GLN A 17 -30.39 -27.74 -9.80
C GLN A 17 -30.11 -27.07 -11.16
N ASN A 18 -30.66 -25.87 -11.39
CA ASN A 18 -30.66 -25.21 -12.70
C ASN A 18 -30.19 -23.74 -12.64
N VAL A 19 -29.54 -23.33 -11.55
CA VAL A 19 -29.02 -21.97 -11.41
C VAL A 19 -27.53 -22.06 -11.12
N PHE A 20 -26.73 -21.47 -12.00
CA PHE A 20 -25.28 -21.51 -11.93
C PHE A 20 -24.70 -20.10 -12.05
N ASP A 21 -23.62 -19.86 -11.33
CA ASP A 21 -22.77 -18.70 -11.53
C ASP A 21 -21.89 -18.91 -12.76
N THR A 22 -21.79 -17.88 -13.60
CA THR A 22 -20.79 -17.82 -14.68
C THR A 22 -19.61 -17.01 -14.19
N ILE A 23 -18.47 -17.67 -14.02
CA ILE A 23 -17.24 -17.06 -13.51
C ILE A 23 -16.26 -16.89 -14.67
N TYR A 24 -15.70 -15.70 -14.79
CA TYR A 24 -14.62 -15.37 -15.72
C TYR A 24 -13.32 -15.20 -14.95
N ASP A 25 -12.43 -16.19 -15.04
CA ASP A 25 -11.13 -16.13 -14.40
C ASP A 25 -10.08 -15.56 -15.37
N LEU A 26 -9.36 -14.53 -14.93
CA LEU A 26 -8.22 -13.98 -15.66
C LEU A 26 -6.97 -14.78 -15.32
N LEU A 27 -6.24 -15.18 -16.35
CA LEU A 27 -4.94 -15.83 -16.27
C LEU A 27 -3.92 -15.04 -17.09
N ILE A 28 -2.82 -14.65 -16.46
CA ILE A 28 -1.68 -14.03 -17.12
C ILE A 28 -0.44 -14.86 -16.79
N VAL A 29 0.28 -15.28 -17.82
CA VAL A 29 1.51 -16.06 -17.67
C VAL A 29 2.62 -15.48 -18.54
N ARG A 30 3.80 -15.31 -17.93
CA ARG A 30 5.05 -14.95 -18.59
C ARG A 30 6.11 -15.97 -18.22
N TRP A 31 6.64 -16.66 -19.23
CA TRP A 31 7.77 -17.56 -19.08
C TRP A 31 9.02 -16.89 -19.67
N ASP A 32 9.96 -16.54 -18.80
CA ASP A 32 11.26 -16.00 -19.17
C ASP A 32 12.28 -17.14 -19.16
N LYS A 33 12.54 -17.71 -20.34
CA LYS A 33 13.46 -18.84 -20.50
C LYS A 33 14.91 -18.49 -20.16
N VAL A 34 15.32 -17.24 -20.39
CA VAL A 34 16.70 -16.81 -20.15
C VAL A 34 16.93 -16.66 -18.66
N ALA A 35 15.97 -16.06 -17.95
CA ALA A 35 16.02 -15.93 -16.49
C ALA A 35 15.60 -17.20 -15.73
N GLY A 36 15.02 -18.20 -16.43
CA GLY A 36 14.49 -19.41 -15.83
C GLY A 36 13.27 -19.18 -14.93
N SER A 37 12.48 -18.13 -15.19
CA SER A 37 11.42 -17.68 -14.28
C SER A 37 10.03 -17.65 -14.92
N LEU A 38 9.06 -18.24 -14.19
CA LEU A 38 7.65 -18.25 -14.57
C LEU A 38 6.87 -17.33 -13.65
N CYS A 39 6.41 -16.21 -14.20
CA CYS A 39 5.52 -15.29 -13.49
C CYS A 39 4.08 -15.60 -13.86
N LEU A 40 3.23 -15.81 -12.85
CA LEU A 40 1.85 -16.23 -13.02
C LEU A 40 0.93 -15.36 -12.15
N PHE A 41 -0.08 -14.78 -12.78
CA PHE A 41 -1.22 -14.19 -12.11
C PHE A 41 -2.48 -14.98 -12.47
N ALA A 42 -3.29 -15.28 -11.46
CA ALA A 42 -4.59 -15.93 -11.61
C ALA A 42 -5.61 -15.23 -10.71
N SER A 43 -6.79 -14.92 -11.22
CA SER A 43 -7.91 -14.46 -10.38
C SER A 43 -8.28 -15.50 -9.32
N ASP A 44 -8.20 -16.78 -9.68
CA ASP A 44 -8.36 -17.93 -8.79
C ASP A 44 -7.25 -18.96 -9.05
N TYR A 45 -6.24 -18.99 -8.16
CA TYR A 45 -5.06 -19.84 -8.29
C TYR A 45 -5.38 -21.33 -8.13
N ASP A 46 -6.41 -21.66 -7.35
CA ASP A 46 -6.78 -23.04 -7.03
C ASP A 46 -7.69 -23.61 -8.13
N ALA A 47 -8.71 -22.86 -8.56
CA ALA A 47 -9.58 -23.26 -9.67
C ALA A 47 -8.80 -23.46 -10.97
N LEU A 48 -7.83 -22.58 -11.25
CA LEU A 48 -6.95 -22.69 -12.42
C LEU A 48 -5.79 -23.68 -12.24
N ARG A 49 -5.67 -24.33 -11.07
CA ARG A 49 -4.63 -25.32 -10.75
C ARG A 49 -3.23 -24.80 -11.12
N SER A 50 -2.91 -23.60 -10.66
CA SER A 50 -1.72 -22.82 -11.04
C SER A 50 -0.41 -23.62 -10.99
N GLU A 51 -0.20 -24.49 -10.01
CA GLU A 51 0.99 -25.36 -9.93
C GLU A 51 1.09 -26.36 -11.08
N LYS A 52 -0.02 -26.99 -11.47
CA LYS A 52 -0.06 -27.93 -12.61
C LYS A 52 0.13 -27.17 -13.92
N LEU A 53 -0.47 -26.00 -14.03
CA LEU A 53 -0.30 -25.13 -15.18
C LEU A 53 1.16 -24.70 -15.33
N ALA A 54 1.83 -24.32 -14.23
CA ALA A 54 3.23 -23.97 -14.25
C ALA A 54 4.08 -25.09 -14.84
N LYS A 55 3.98 -26.30 -14.28
CA LYS A 55 4.71 -27.49 -14.77
C LYS A 55 4.41 -27.87 -16.22
N ALA A 56 3.18 -27.62 -16.68
CA ALA A 56 2.81 -27.88 -18.07
C ALA A 56 3.45 -26.88 -19.06
N ILE A 57 3.73 -25.64 -18.61
CA ILE A 57 4.37 -24.60 -19.42
C ILE A 57 5.90 -24.76 -19.40
N THR A 58 6.43 -25.16 -18.26
CA THR A 58 7.85 -25.38 -18.01
C THR A 58 8.17 -26.87 -18.07
N ASP A 59 8.27 -27.54 -16.92
CA ASP A 59 8.59 -28.96 -16.76
C ASP A 59 8.25 -29.46 -15.34
N ASN A 60 8.57 -30.72 -15.06
CA ASN A 60 8.36 -31.32 -13.74
C ASN A 60 9.34 -30.83 -12.65
N ASP A 61 10.46 -30.20 -13.04
CA ASP A 61 11.49 -29.68 -12.12
C ASP A 61 11.16 -28.27 -11.61
N THR A 62 10.00 -27.76 -12.01
CA THR A 62 9.52 -26.44 -11.63
C THR A 62 9.20 -26.36 -10.15
N THR A 63 9.84 -25.40 -9.47
CA THR A 63 9.71 -25.15 -8.04
C THR A 63 9.10 -23.78 -7.77
N LEU A 64 8.28 -23.69 -6.73
CA LEU A 64 7.75 -22.43 -6.25
C LEU A 64 8.84 -21.69 -5.44
N VAL A 65 9.20 -20.50 -5.88
CA VAL A 65 10.04 -19.61 -5.07
C VAL A 65 9.23 -19.11 -3.88
N SER A 66 9.73 -19.36 -2.67
CA SER A 66 9.04 -19.07 -1.41
C SER A 66 10.07 -18.88 -0.29
N GLY A 67 9.61 -18.54 0.92
CA GLY A 67 10.48 -18.29 2.06
C GLY A 67 11.00 -16.86 2.13
N THR A 68 12.08 -16.66 2.89
CA THR A 68 12.69 -15.36 3.15
C THR A 68 13.16 -14.60 1.89
N PRO A 69 13.62 -15.24 0.78
CA PRO A 69 14.02 -14.50 -0.42
C PRO A 69 12.91 -13.64 -1.03
N ILE A 70 11.64 -13.96 -0.77
CA ILE A 70 10.50 -13.14 -1.20
C ILE A 70 10.58 -11.72 -0.65
N PHE A 71 11.17 -11.52 0.53
CA PHE A 71 11.28 -10.20 1.13
C PHE A 71 12.44 -9.37 0.58
N ASN A 72 13.32 -9.94 -0.25
CA ASN A 72 14.35 -9.18 -0.98
C ASN A 72 13.73 -8.14 -1.95
N ILE A 73 12.42 -8.20 -2.22
CA ILE A 73 11.67 -7.13 -2.90
C ILE A 73 11.83 -5.75 -2.23
N LEU A 74 12.22 -5.74 -0.96
CA LEU A 74 12.45 -4.55 -0.14
C LEU A 74 13.91 -4.07 -0.17
N ASN A 75 14.81 -4.79 -0.84
CA ASN A 75 16.18 -4.31 -1.03
C ASN A 75 16.16 -2.98 -1.80
N ASN A 76 16.96 -2.02 -1.34
CA ASN A 76 17.03 -0.64 -1.84
C ASN A 76 15.75 0.19 -1.70
N VAL A 77 14.77 -0.29 -0.91
CA VAL A 77 13.60 0.54 -0.57
C VAL A 77 13.99 1.50 0.56
N GLU A 78 14.04 2.78 0.24
CA GLU A 78 14.29 3.86 1.20
C GLU A 78 13.03 4.20 1.99
N LEU A 79 13.24 4.62 3.24
CA LEU A 79 12.17 5.01 4.17
C LEU A 79 11.01 3.98 4.25
N PRO A 80 11.30 2.68 4.45
CA PRO A 80 10.27 1.64 4.42
C PRO A 80 9.29 1.80 5.58
N LEU A 81 8.03 2.08 5.25
CA LEU A 81 6.90 2.25 6.15
C LEU A 81 5.89 1.13 5.95
N VAL A 82 5.80 0.22 6.93
CA VAL A 82 4.88 -0.91 6.86
C VAL A 82 3.44 -0.46 7.10
N LYS A 83 2.55 -0.81 6.17
CA LYS A 83 1.10 -0.51 6.21
C LYS A 83 0.31 -1.65 6.82
N SER A 84 0.74 -2.89 6.58
CA SER A 84 0.18 -4.09 7.20
C SER A 84 1.26 -5.16 7.35
N LEU A 85 1.09 -6.00 8.36
CA LEU A 85 2.06 -7.02 8.74
C LEU A 85 1.34 -8.25 9.26
N GLY A 86 1.68 -9.43 8.75
CA GLY A 86 1.30 -10.70 9.34
C GLY A 86 2.51 -11.38 9.96
N SER A 87 2.38 -11.83 11.21
CA SER A 87 3.41 -12.64 11.88
C SER A 87 2.86 -14.00 12.31
N SER A 88 3.77 -14.96 12.47
CA SER A 88 3.48 -16.30 12.96
C SER A 88 4.33 -16.62 14.18
N ARG A 89 3.76 -17.34 15.15
CA ARG A 89 4.46 -17.76 16.38
C ARG A 89 4.05 -19.18 16.77
N ILE A 90 4.89 -19.87 17.53
CA ILE A 90 4.57 -21.18 18.09
C ILE A 90 3.67 -20.97 19.31
N GLY A 91 2.46 -21.53 19.30
CA GLY A 91 1.51 -21.41 20.41
C GLY A 91 0.05 -21.51 19.97
N ALA A 92 -0.87 -21.22 20.89
CA ALA A 92 -2.32 -21.30 20.64
C ALA A 92 -2.79 -20.30 19.57
N ILE A 93 -2.19 -19.11 19.52
CA ILE A 93 -2.37 -18.14 18.44
C ILE A 93 -1.18 -18.27 17.50
N SER A 94 -1.38 -18.94 16.37
CA SER A 94 -0.32 -19.25 15.40
C SER A 94 -0.11 -18.15 14.35
N PHE A 95 -1.06 -17.22 14.21
CA PHE A 95 -1.01 -16.13 13.26
C PHE A 95 -1.63 -14.85 13.84
N THR A 96 -0.99 -13.71 13.58
CA THR A 96 -1.47 -12.40 14.00
C THR A 96 -1.29 -11.40 12.87
N SER A 97 -2.33 -10.63 12.56
CA SER A 97 -2.27 -9.51 11.61
C SER A 97 -2.29 -8.19 12.33
N TYR A 98 -1.41 -7.29 11.92
CA TYR A 98 -1.27 -5.93 12.42
C TYR A 98 -1.60 -4.94 11.30
N PHE A 99 -2.34 -3.89 11.65
CA PHE A 99 -2.75 -2.82 10.75
C PHE A 99 -2.60 -1.46 11.42
N GLY A 100 -2.32 -0.43 10.63
CA GLY A 100 -2.24 0.94 11.13
C GLY A 100 -1.17 1.08 12.24
N PRO A 101 -1.46 1.79 13.35
CA PRO A 101 -0.50 2.04 14.42
C PRO A 101 0.08 0.77 15.06
N ASN A 102 -0.69 -0.33 15.08
CA ASN A 102 -0.29 -1.59 15.73
C ASN A 102 0.84 -2.31 14.97
N VAL A 103 1.14 -1.89 13.74
CA VAL A 103 2.25 -2.45 12.96
C VAL A 103 3.58 -2.31 13.70
N THR A 104 3.80 -1.20 14.42
CA THR A 104 5.00 -0.97 15.22
C THR A 104 5.23 -2.08 16.25
N GLU A 105 4.18 -2.59 16.90
CA GLU A 105 4.25 -3.70 17.85
C GLU A 105 4.65 -5.01 17.16
N GLY A 106 4.04 -5.30 16.00
CA GLY A 106 4.36 -6.50 15.24
C GLY A 106 5.80 -6.49 14.74
N LEU A 107 6.31 -5.33 14.30
CA LEU A 107 7.70 -5.17 13.90
C LEU A 107 8.65 -5.39 15.09
N ALA A 108 8.34 -4.84 16.26
CA ALA A 108 9.12 -5.05 17.47
C ALA A 108 9.17 -6.53 17.90
N SER A 109 8.07 -7.28 17.72
CA SER A 109 8.03 -8.72 18.03
C SER A 109 8.90 -9.54 17.07
N ILE A 110 8.91 -9.20 15.79
CA ILE A 110 9.78 -9.86 14.79
C ILE A 110 11.24 -9.54 15.07
N GLU A 111 11.53 -8.29 15.39
CA GLU A 111 12.89 -7.82 15.69
C GLU A 111 13.49 -8.50 16.92
N LYS A 112 12.65 -8.80 17.94
CA LYS A 112 13.02 -9.59 19.12
C LYS A 112 13.04 -11.10 18.88
N ALA A 113 12.78 -11.56 17.65
CA ALA A 113 12.64 -12.98 17.29
C ALA A 113 11.56 -13.73 18.10
N GLU A 114 10.56 -13.03 18.64
CA GLU A 114 9.42 -13.64 19.34
C GLU A 114 8.36 -14.19 18.36
N SER A 115 8.36 -13.66 17.14
CA SER A 115 7.53 -14.14 16.03
C SER A 115 8.29 -14.03 14.70
N THR A 116 7.80 -14.73 13.69
CA THR A 116 8.37 -14.76 12.34
C THR A 116 7.49 -13.96 11.38
N LEU A 117 8.11 -13.10 10.58
CA LEU A 117 7.44 -12.35 9.51
C LEU A 117 6.81 -13.29 8.48
N ASN A 118 5.49 -13.28 8.31
CA ASN A 118 4.80 -14.15 7.35
C ASN A 118 4.44 -13.42 6.04
N ASN A 119 3.91 -12.21 6.18
CA ASN A 119 3.58 -11.33 5.07
C ASN A 119 3.68 -9.88 5.51
N LEU A 120 3.86 -8.97 4.56
CA LEU A 120 3.78 -7.53 4.81
C LEU A 120 3.29 -6.81 3.56
N ALA A 121 2.81 -5.59 3.78
CA ALA A 121 2.75 -4.55 2.76
C ALA A 121 3.52 -3.33 3.27
N CYS A 122 4.49 -2.89 2.50
CA CYS A 122 5.40 -1.80 2.83
C CYS A 122 5.35 -0.73 1.74
N LEU A 123 5.29 0.52 2.19
CA LEU A 123 5.52 1.70 1.38
C LEU A 123 6.99 2.10 1.47
N GLY A 124 7.59 2.60 0.40
CA GLY A 124 8.86 3.30 0.49
C GLY A 124 9.15 4.03 -0.81
N TYR A 125 10.44 4.28 -1.05
CA TYR A 125 10.91 4.96 -2.25
C TYR A 125 12.05 4.19 -2.88
N GLU A 126 12.07 4.15 -4.21
CA GLU A 126 13.16 3.59 -5.02
C GLU A 126 13.48 4.59 -6.12
N ASP A 127 14.74 5.02 -6.21
CA ASP A 127 15.18 6.06 -7.17
C ASP A 127 14.34 7.35 -7.10
N GLY A 128 13.88 7.71 -5.90
CA GLY A 128 12.99 8.86 -5.65
C GLY A 128 11.51 8.61 -5.96
N GLU A 129 11.17 7.49 -6.58
CA GLU A 129 9.80 7.13 -6.92
C GLU A 129 9.14 6.32 -5.80
N ARG A 130 7.88 6.64 -5.52
CA ARG A 130 7.12 5.96 -4.49
C ARG A 130 6.74 4.54 -4.92
N VAL A 131 7.06 3.56 -4.09
CA VAL A 131 6.72 2.15 -4.33
C VAL A 131 5.86 1.57 -3.20
N LEU A 132 5.05 0.58 -3.55
CA LEU A 132 4.33 -0.26 -2.59
C LEU A 132 4.62 -1.71 -2.90
N TRP A 133 5.30 -2.37 -1.97
CA TRP A 133 5.67 -3.77 -2.07
C TRP A 133 4.87 -4.59 -1.07
N GLY A 134 4.21 -5.62 -1.57
CA GLY A 134 3.55 -6.64 -0.76
C GLY A 134 4.15 -8.01 -1.04
N GLY A 135 4.33 -8.81 -0.01
CA GLY A 135 4.91 -10.15 -0.14
C GLY A 135 4.44 -11.11 0.94
N THR A 136 4.36 -12.40 0.60
CA THR A 136 4.16 -13.48 1.57
C THR A 136 5.16 -14.60 1.32
N GLN A 137 5.91 -14.94 2.36
CA GLN A 137 6.91 -15.99 2.24
C GLN A 137 6.29 -17.38 2.06
N ARG A 138 5.12 -17.68 2.67
CA ARG A 138 4.56 -19.04 2.66
C ARG A 138 4.08 -19.49 1.27
N ARG A 139 3.53 -18.56 0.48
CA ARG A 139 2.98 -18.86 -0.86
C ARG A 139 3.83 -18.29 -1.99
N GLY A 140 4.95 -17.61 -1.68
CA GLY A 140 5.80 -17.05 -2.72
C GLY A 140 5.18 -15.90 -3.51
N LYS A 141 4.09 -15.30 -3.01
CA LYS A 141 3.36 -14.27 -3.76
C LYS A 141 3.95 -12.89 -3.46
N VAL A 142 4.16 -12.14 -4.53
CA VAL A 142 4.52 -10.71 -4.51
C VAL A 142 3.40 -9.94 -5.19
N TRP A 143 3.05 -8.78 -4.66
CA TRP A 143 2.01 -7.91 -5.23
C TRP A 143 2.33 -6.43 -5.01
N GLN A 144 1.68 -5.58 -5.80
CA GLN A 144 1.67 -4.13 -5.65
C GLN A 144 0.26 -3.60 -5.94
N GLN A 145 -0.06 -2.40 -5.45
CA GLN A 145 -1.34 -1.74 -5.69
C GLN A 145 -1.18 -0.63 -6.75
N LYS A 146 -0.70 -1.01 -7.95
CA LYS A 146 -0.53 -0.11 -9.09
C LYS A 146 -1.29 -0.67 -10.30
N ALA A 147 -2.17 0.14 -10.89
CA ALA A 147 -2.79 -0.18 -12.16
C ALA A 147 -1.78 0.03 -13.30
N GLY A 148 -1.86 -0.78 -14.34
CA GLY A 148 -0.94 -0.70 -15.47
C GLY A 148 -1.34 -1.59 -16.63
N SER A 149 -0.63 -1.44 -17.73
CA SER A 149 -0.71 -2.29 -18.91
C SER A 149 -0.02 -3.64 -18.68
N ILE A 150 -0.19 -4.57 -19.62
CA ILE A 150 0.56 -5.84 -19.62
C ILE A 150 2.06 -5.59 -19.79
N SER A 151 2.47 -4.52 -20.48
CA SER A 151 3.89 -4.15 -20.61
C SER A 151 4.47 -3.78 -19.24
N ASP A 152 3.77 -2.94 -18.49
CA ASP A 152 4.17 -2.55 -17.13
C ASP A 152 4.30 -3.79 -16.22
N TRP A 153 3.39 -4.77 -16.37
CA TRP A 153 3.46 -6.02 -15.62
C TRP A 153 4.66 -6.90 -16.01
N ILE A 154 5.02 -6.94 -17.30
CA ILE A 154 6.21 -7.67 -17.78
C ILE A 154 7.50 -7.07 -17.21
N GLU A 155 7.61 -5.74 -17.22
CA GLU A 155 8.76 -5.03 -16.64
C GLU A 155 8.82 -5.23 -15.14
N TRP A 156 7.69 -5.05 -14.45
CA TRP A 156 7.59 -5.23 -13.00
C TRP A 156 7.95 -6.66 -12.56
N THR A 157 7.48 -7.69 -13.28
CA THR A 157 7.84 -9.08 -12.96
C THR A 157 9.33 -9.38 -13.18
N SER A 158 9.96 -8.73 -14.17
CA SER A 158 11.40 -8.85 -14.40
C SER A 158 12.20 -8.20 -13.28
N ALA A 159 11.84 -6.97 -12.88
CA ALA A 159 12.48 -6.26 -11.77
C ALA A 159 12.27 -6.99 -10.43
N THR A 160 11.06 -7.51 -10.20
CA THR A 160 10.76 -8.33 -9.01
C THR A 160 11.63 -9.58 -8.94
N TRP A 161 11.76 -10.29 -10.07
CA TRP A 161 12.59 -11.50 -10.12
C TRP A 161 14.05 -11.17 -9.79
N ALA A 162 14.60 -10.12 -10.40
CA ALA A 162 15.98 -9.70 -10.15
C ALA A 162 16.25 -9.39 -8.67
N LYS A 163 15.28 -8.80 -7.96
CA LYS A 163 15.39 -8.58 -6.50
C LYS A 163 15.31 -9.88 -5.71
N VAL A 164 14.29 -10.70 -5.98
CA VAL A 164 14.04 -11.95 -5.24
C VAL A 164 15.23 -12.91 -5.35
N THR A 165 15.87 -12.98 -6.52
CA THR A 165 17.05 -13.84 -6.76
C THR A 165 18.37 -13.11 -6.58
N SER A 166 18.38 -11.90 -6.01
CA SER A 166 19.63 -11.21 -5.76
C SER A 166 20.42 -11.94 -4.67
N ASP A 167 21.71 -12.18 -4.91
CA ASP A 167 22.66 -12.77 -3.95
C ASP A 167 23.13 -11.75 -2.89
N VAL A 168 22.40 -10.64 -2.73
CA VAL A 168 22.70 -9.65 -1.69
C VAL A 168 22.49 -10.34 -0.34
N GLU A 169 23.51 -10.27 0.51
CA GLU A 169 23.45 -10.80 1.87
C GLU A 169 22.26 -10.17 2.59
N SER A 170 21.17 -10.94 2.72
CA SER A 170 19.96 -10.46 3.36
C SER A 170 20.26 -10.28 4.84
N ASP A 171 20.08 -9.06 5.38
CA ASP A 171 20.12 -8.86 6.83
C ASP A 171 19.16 -9.88 7.46
N SER A 172 19.68 -10.64 8.43
CA SER A 172 18.90 -11.58 9.24
C SER A 172 17.60 -10.98 9.78
N ASN A 173 17.56 -9.65 9.93
CA ASN A 173 16.42 -8.89 10.39
C ASN A 173 16.06 -7.74 9.44
N ILE A 174 15.34 -8.08 8.38
CA ILE A 174 14.90 -7.14 7.34
C ILE A 174 14.07 -5.94 7.86
N VAL A 175 13.48 -6.03 9.06
CA VAL A 175 12.56 -5.00 9.58
C VAL A 175 13.21 -4.01 10.54
N ARG A 176 14.50 -4.15 10.83
CA ARG A 176 15.22 -3.31 11.81
C ARG A 176 15.12 -1.83 11.48
N ASP A 177 15.43 -1.46 10.24
CA ASP A 177 15.56 -0.06 9.82
C ASP A 177 14.23 0.51 9.25
N PHE A 178 13.11 -0.19 9.47
CA PHE A 178 11.80 0.28 9.03
C PHE A 178 11.29 1.44 9.89
N LEU A 179 10.60 2.38 9.27
CA LEU A 179 10.01 3.53 9.96
C LEU A 179 8.97 3.06 10.98
N ARG A 180 9.05 3.62 12.19
CA ARG A 180 8.07 3.46 13.27
C ARG A 180 7.39 4.80 13.50
N PRO A 181 6.15 5.00 13.02
CA PRO A 181 5.44 6.24 13.25
C PRO A 181 5.19 6.45 14.75
N GLU A 182 5.59 7.60 15.25
CA GLU A 182 5.27 8.04 16.61
C GLU A 182 4.09 8.99 16.57
N ARG A 183 3.14 8.79 17.49
CA ARG A 183 2.00 9.68 17.60
C ARG A 183 2.46 11.02 18.17
N MET A 184 2.20 12.11 17.45
CA MET A 184 2.40 13.45 17.98
C MET A 184 1.36 13.77 19.05
N THR A 185 1.82 14.22 20.22
CA THR A 185 0.96 14.66 21.33
C THR A 185 0.92 16.18 21.50
N LYS A 186 1.77 16.89 20.76
CA LYS A 186 1.84 18.35 20.69
C LYS A 186 2.48 18.77 19.37
N SER A 187 2.41 20.05 19.04
CA SER A 187 3.11 20.61 17.89
C SER A 187 4.62 20.34 17.93
N HIS A 188 5.21 20.10 16.76
CA HIS A 188 6.64 19.89 16.62
C HIS A 188 7.41 21.20 16.89
N ALA A 189 8.61 21.11 17.47
CA ALA A 189 9.40 22.30 17.83
C ALA A 189 9.99 23.03 16.59
N ALA A 190 10.25 22.29 15.52
CA ALA A 190 10.68 22.87 14.25
C ALA A 190 9.52 23.54 13.52
N TRP A 191 9.83 24.64 12.84
CA TRP A 191 8.85 25.39 12.05
C TRP A 191 8.42 24.61 10.80
N PRO A 192 7.15 24.69 10.40
CA PRO A 192 6.69 24.11 9.16
C PRO A 192 7.32 24.85 7.97
N ILE A 193 7.71 24.10 6.95
CA ILE A 193 8.31 24.66 5.73
C ILE A 193 7.38 24.57 4.51
N ALA A 194 6.42 23.63 4.53
CA ALA A 194 5.40 23.49 3.50
C ALA A 194 4.13 22.83 4.08
N ALA A 195 3.00 23.07 3.41
CA ALA A 195 1.77 22.30 3.57
C ALA A 195 1.44 21.64 2.23
N GLN A 196 1.01 20.39 2.26
CA GLN A 196 0.67 19.64 1.05
C GLN A 196 -0.65 18.89 1.24
N TRP A 197 -1.34 18.64 0.14
CA TRP A 197 -2.52 17.80 0.12
C TRP A 197 -2.20 16.40 0.61
N GLY A 198 -3.08 15.77 1.39
CA GLY A 198 -2.89 14.40 1.87
C GLY A 198 -2.85 13.38 0.71
N GLU A 199 -2.31 12.19 0.99
CA GLU A 199 -2.13 11.10 0.01
C GLU A 199 -3.41 10.81 -0.81
N GLN A 200 -4.57 10.80 -0.16
CA GLN A 200 -5.85 10.53 -0.83
C GLN A 200 -6.25 11.58 -1.85
N ALA A 201 -5.85 12.83 -1.65
CA ALA A 201 -6.11 13.90 -2.61
C ALA A 201 -5.12 13.81 -3.78
N GLN A 202 -3.84 13.54 -3.51
CA GLN A 202 -2.79 13.47 -4.54
C GLN A 202 -2.89 12.23 -5.45
N THR A 203 -3.34 11.09 -4.94
CA THR A 203 -3.35 9.81 -5.68
C THR A 203 -4.56 9.60 -6.58
N ARG A 204 -5.55 10.49 -6.52
CA ARG A 204 -6.75 10.42 -7.38
C ARG A 204 -6.46 11.10 -8.71
N PHE A 205 -6.34 10.30 -9.76
CA PHE A 205 -6.14 10.78 -11.14
C PHE A 205 -7.44 11.24 -11.84
N ASN A 206 -8.43 11.74 -11.09
CA ASN A 206 -9.72 12.14 -11.68
C ASN A 206 -10.03 13.60 -11.35
N ASP A 207 -10.44 14.38 -12.35
CA ASP A 207 -10.76 15.81 -12.27
C ASP A 207 -11.96 16.15 -11.37
N LYS A 208 -12.60 15.14 -10.78
CA LYS A 208 -13.75 15.28 -9.89
C LYS A 208 -13.35 15.45 -8.43
N GLN A 209 -12.37 16.31 -8.19
CA GLN A 209 -11.96 16.72 -6.86
C GLN A 209 -12.10 18.23 -6.73
N TYR A 210 -12.83 18.64 -5.72
CA TYR A 210 -13.15 20.05 -5.51
C TYR A 210 -12.99 20.45 -4.05
N VAL A 211 -12.61 21.70 -3.86
CA VAL A 211 -12.63 22.42 -2.59
C VAL A 211 -13.79 23.40 -2.65
N VAL A 212 -14.71 23.29 -1.70
CA VAL A 212 -15.91 24.12 -1.64
C VAL A 212 -15.73 25.17 -0.55
N PHE A 213 -15.62 26.44 -0.95
CA PHE A 213 -15.56 27.62 -0.09
C PHE A 213 -16.97 28.17 0.12
N GLY A 214 -17.65 27.74 1.18
CA GLY A 214 -19.07 28.06 1.41
C GLY A 214 -19.95 27.46 0.31
N SER A 215 -20.32 28.27 -0.69
CA SER A 215 -21.06 27.84 -1.89
C SER A 215 -20.24 27.83 -3.18
N LEU A 216 -19.03 28.41 -3.15
CA LEU A 216 -18.14 28.45 -4.30
C LEU A 216 -17.40 27.12 -4.41
N GLU A 217 -17.45 26.49 -5.58
CA GLU A 217 -16.77 25.24 -5.83
C GLU A 217 -15.58 25.44 -6.76
N VAL A 218 -14.39 25.05 -6.31
CA VAL A 218 -13.13 25.24 -7.05
C VAL A 218 -12.44 23.88 -7.24
N PRO A 219 -11.98 23.53 -8.46
CA PRO A 219 -11.19 22.32 -8.67
C PRO A 219 -9.92 22.32 -7.82
N VAL A 220 -9.54 21.17 -7.24
CA VAL A 220 -8.38 21.06 -6.33
C VAL A 220 -7.08 21.56 -6.96
N PHE A 221 -6.87 21.37 -8.27
CA PHE A 221 -5.67 21.85 -8.95
C PHE A 221 -5.56 23.38 -9.03
N ALA A 222 -6.66 24.10 -8.79
CA ALA A 222 -6.73 25.56 -8.73
C ALA A 222 -6.77 26.09 -7.29
N VAL A 223 -6.38 25.25 -6.31
CA VAL A 223 -6.36 25.60 -4.89
C VAL A 223 -4.97 25.38 -4.31
N ASP A 224 -4.39 26.46 -3.82
CA ASP A 224 -3.12 26.47 -3.11
C ASP A 224 -3.30 26.17 -1.63
N LEU A 225 -2.35 25.43 -1.06
CA LEU A 225 -2.16 25.31 0.38
C LEU A 225 -0.91 26.09 0.78
N LYS A 226 -1.09 27.15 1.56
CA LYS A 226 0.01 27.98 2.05
C LYS A 226 0.11 27.93 3.57
N LEU A 227 1.32 28.17 4.08
CA LEU A 227 1.54 28.36 5.51
C LEU A 227 1.27 29.83 5.87
N GLY A 228 0.61 30.03 7.00
CA GLY A 228 0.49 31.31 7.68
C GLY A 228 1.47 31.39 8.86
N ASP A 229 1.06 32.11 9.90
CA ASP A 229 1.87 32.27 11.10
C ASP A 229 1.89 31.00 11.97
N VAL A 230 2.97 30.84 12.74
CA VAL A 230 3.04 29.86 13.82
C VAL A 230 2.69 30.55 15.13
N GLY A 231 1.68 30.01 15.82
CA GLY A 231 1.22 30.50 17.11
C GLY A 231 2.25 30.32 18.22
N PRO A 232 2.06 31.01 19.37
CA PRO A 232 3.00 30.99 20.49
C PRO A 232 3.18 29.59 21.11
N TYR A 233 2.25 28.66 20.90
CA TYR A 233 2.34 27.28 21.38
C TYR A 233 2.61 26.28 20.24
N GLY A 234 3.06 26.77 19.09
CA GLY A 234 3.39 25.95 17.92
C GLY A 234 2.19 25.59 17.06
N GLU A 235 1.03 26.23 17.25
CA GLU A 235 -0.11 26.03 16.38
C GLU A 235 0.20 26.51 14.97
N ILE A 236 -0.15 25.74 13.95
CA ILE A 236 0.22 26.06 12.57
C ILE A 236 -1.00 26.63 11.87
N VAL A 237 -0.91 27.89 11.43
CA VAL A 237 -1.93 28.44 10.53
C VAL A 237 -1.63 27.97 9.11
N PHE A 238 -2.65 27.47 8.41
CA PHE A 238 -2.59 27.22 6.98
C PHE A 238 -3.73 27.95 6.29
N ARG A 239 -3.44 28.42 5.08
CA ARG A 239 -4.37 29.14 4.21
C ARG A 239 -4.71 28.23 3.03
N ILE A 240 -6.00 28.08 2.79
CA ILE A 240 -6.54 27.41 1.61
C ILE A 240 -6.97 28.53 0.67
N GLU A 241 -6.32 28.65 -0.48
CA GLU A 241 -6.44 29.82 -1.36
C GLU A 241 -6.82 29.41 -2.78
N SER A 242 -7.74 30.17 -3.36
CA SER A 242 -8.06 30.19 -4.79
C SER A 242 -8.05 31.64 -5.27
N ASP A 243 -8.22 31.87 -6.57
CA ASP A 243 -8.30 33.22 -7.14
C ASP A 243 -9.48 34.05 -6.57
N GLU A 244 -10.55 33.38 -6.11
CA GLU A 244 -11.79 34.03 -5.67
C GLU A 244 -12.00 34.02 -4.15
N ALA A 245 -11.34 33.12 -3.42
CA ALA A 245 -11.56 32.93 -1.99
C ALA A 245 -10.32 32.45 -1.25
N THR A 246 -10.19 32.93 -0.01
CA THR A 246 -9.19 32.49 0.96
C THR A 246 -9.88 32.09 2.25
N SER A 247 -9.48 30.96 2.83
CA SER A 247 -9.93 30.52 4.15
C SER A 247 -8.74 30.12 5.00
N GLU A 248 -8.73 30.53 6.27
CA GLU A 248 -7.64 30.28 7.20
C GLU A 248 -8.07 29.33 8.31
N TYR A 249 -7.21 28.36 8.60
CA TYR A 249 -7.40 27.39 9.66
C TYR A 249 -6.15 27.25 10.50
N ARG A 250 -6.33 26.98 11.79
CA ARG A 250 -5.26 26.68 12.74
C ARG A 250 -5.26 25.20 13.08
N LEU A 251 -4.17 24.51 12.77
CA LEU A 251 -3.90 23.16 13.25
C LEU A 251 -3.43 23.23 14.71
N VAL A 252 -4.17 22.54 15.59
CA VAL A 252 -3.82 22.35 17.00
C VAL A 252 -3.64 20.86 17.23
N ILE A 253 -2.47 20.45 17.71
CA ILE A 253 -2.13 19.07 18.06
C ILE A 253 -2.08 18.96 19.58
N SER A 254 -2.87 18.06 20.16
CA SER A 254 -2.90 17.80 21.61
C SER A 254 -3.50 16.41 21.87
N ASP A 255 -2.96 15.70 22.87
CA ASP A 255 -3.51 14.43 23.35
C ASP A 255 -4.84 14.58 24.09
N GLU A 256 -5.14 15.77 24.60
CA GLU A 256 -6.43 16.13 25.20
C GLU A 256 -7.57 16.20 24.15
N ILE A 257 -7.22 16.35 22.87
CA ILE A 257 -8.19 16.42 21.77
C ILE A 257 -8.54 14.99 21.33
N PRO A 258 -9.83 14.61 21.26
CA PRO A 258 -10.25 13.34 20.66
C PRO A 258 -9.73 13.23 19.22
N GLY A 259 -8.92 12.19 18.94
CA GLY A 259 -8.23 12.02 17.64
C GLY A 259 -6.83 12.63 17.56
N GLY A 260 -6.39 13.40 18.55
CA GLY A 260 -5.03 13.95 18.68
C GLY A 260 -4.79 15.31 18.04
N TYR A 261 -5.76 15.84 17.28
CA TYR A 261 -5.66 17.15 16.65
C TYR A 261 -7.03 17.72 16.29
N ARG A 262 -7.10 19.03 16.04
CA ARG A 262 -8.26 19.68 15.39
C ARG A 262 -7.81 20.83 14.49
N HIS A 263 -8.73 21.27 13.64
CA HIS A 263 -8.57 22.45 12.81
C HIS A 263 -9.57 23.52 13.24
N ASP A 264 -9.08 24.62 13.80
CA ASP A 264 -9.92 25.75 14.21
C ASP A 264 -10.02 26.75 13.06
N HIS A 265 -11.25 27.04 12.60
CA HIS A 265 -11.49 28.04 11.56
C HIS A 265 -11.21 29.45 12.11
N LEU A 266 -10.39 30.22 11.41
CA LEU A 266 -10.00 31.57 11.81
C LEU A 266 -10.74 32.65 11.02
N SER A 267 -10.75 32.53 9.69
CA SER A 267 -11.29 33.57 8.80
C SER A 267 -11.66 33.00 7.43
N GLY A 268 -12.48 33.75 6.69
CA GLY A 268 -12.95 33.36 5.36
C GLY A 268 -14.21 32.48 5.39
N PRO A 269 -14.63 31.97 4.22
CA PRO A 269 -15.70 30.98 4.12
C PRO A 269 -15.22 29.62 4.61
N THR A 270 -16.12 28.82 5.19
CA THR A 270 -15.78 27.45 5.60
C THR A 270 -15.54 26.57 4.38
N VAL A 271 -14.57 25.66 4.52
CA VAL A 271 -14.07 24.82 3.43
C VAL A 271 -14.45 23.36 3.63
N PHE A 272 -14.89 22.71 2.56
CA PHE A 272 -15.12 21.27 2.50
C PHE A 272 -14.45 20.65 1.28
N PHE A 273 -13.92 19.43 1.43
CA PHE A 273 -13.37 18.68 0.33
C PHE A 273 -14.43 17.73 -0.24
N ARG A 274 -14.66 17.80 -1.55
CA ARG A 274 -15.63 16.97 -2.27
C ARG A 274 -14.91 16.11 -3.32
N TYR A 275 -15.24 14.83 -3.35
CA TYR A 275 -14.77 13.89 -4.36
C TYR A 275 -15.91 12.98 -4.81
N GLY A 276 -15.97 12.68 -6.11
CA GLY A 276 -16.99 11.78 -6.69
C GLY A 276 -17.09 11.85 -8.19
#